data_AF-A0A9X3IZ79-F1
#
_entry.id   AF-A0A9X3IZ79-F1
#
_cell.length_a   1.000
_cell.length_b   1.000
_cell.length_c   1.000
_cell.angle_alpha   90.00
_cell.angle_beta   90.00
_cell.angle_gamma   90.00
#
_symmetry.space_group_name_H-M   'P 1'
#
loop_
_entity.id
_entity.type
_entity.pdbx_description
1 polymer ?
#
loop_
_entity_poly.entity_id
_entity_poly.type
_entity_poly.pdbx_seq_one_letter_code
_entity_poly.pdbx_strand_id
1 'polypeptide(L)'
;MFALEVYGGTEAVVELSDERELRGGLTYVWEQEKFNPINHHTLCHITWKFRDGSQLYRAFTYDWRLWTLPELGELLREAGFSEVKFYFERVEADEDDDEYLTGTGEFVEHTEIENQEAWLGYVVALK
;
A
#
# COMPACT_ATOMS: atom_id res chain seq x y z
N MET A 1 21.98 3.82 -0.85
CA MET A 1 20.72 3.09 -0.90
C MET A 1 19.62 4.00 -0.39
N PHE A 2 18.50 4.07 -1.11
CA PHE A 2 17.28 4.78 -0.74
C PHE A 2 16.11 3.80 -0.89
N ALA A 3 15.19 3.77 0.06
CA ALA A 3 14.09 2.82 0.09
C ALA A 3 12.77 3.54 0.33
N LEU A 4 11.74 3.16 -0.42
CA LEU A 4 10.38 3.66 -0.32
C LEU A 4 9.44 2.48 -0.11
N GLU A 5 8.47 2.61 0.78
CA GLU A 5 7.27 1.79 0.76
C GLU A 5 6.26 2.44 -0.21
N VAL A 6 5.59 1.60 -0.98
CA VAL A 6 4.62 2.00 -2.00
C VAL A 6 3.38 1.14 -1.89
N TYR A 7 2.22 1.75 -2.06
CA TYR A 7 0.96 1.03 -2.18
C TYR A 7 0.36 1.26 -3.57
N GLY A 8 -0.41 0.28 -4.04
CA GLY A 8 -1.12 0.37 -5.30
C GLY A 8 -2.17 -0.73 -5.40
N GLY A 9 -2.62 -1.01 -6.61
CA GLY A 9 -3.71 -1.95 -6.89
C GLY A 9 -4.88 -1.26 -7.57
N THR A 10 -5.89 -2.03 -7.98
CA THR A 10 -7.08 -1.48 -8.64
C THR A 10 -7.90 -0.60 -7.70
N GLU A 11 -7.88 -0.88 -6.41
CA GLU A 11 -8.62 -0.14 -5.40
C GLU A 11 -7.89 1.11 -4.91
N ALA A 12 -6.58 1.20 -5.16
CA ALA A 12 -5.79 2.38 -4.81
C ALA A 12 -6.17 3.64 -5.60
N VAL A 13 -7.04 3.54 -6.61
CA VAL A 13 -7.49 4.66 -7.45
C VAL A 13 -9.01 4.88 -7.41
N VAL A 14 -9.72 4.26 -6.46
CA VAL A 14 -11.17 4.44 -6.26
C VAL A 14 -11.45 4.95 -4.85
N GLU A 15 -12.61 5.57 -4.64
CA GLU A 15 -13.06 5.94 -3.30
C GLU A 15 -13.59 4.67 -2.59
N LEU A 16 -13.08 4.40 -1.39
CA LEU A 16 -13.49 3.23 -0.60
C LEU A 16 -13.27 3.46 0.90
N SER A 17 -13.92 2.62 1.70
CA SER A 17 -13.65 2.52 3.13
C SER A 17 -13.60 1.05 3.51
N ASP A 18 -12.52 0.64 4.16
CA ASP A 18 -12.33 -0.72 4.66
C ASP A 18 -12.08 -0.73 6.17
N GLU A 19 -12.64 -1.72 6.86
CA GLU A 19 -12.56 -1.86 8.30
C GLU A 19 -11.97 -3.21 8.70
N ARG A 20 -10.92 -3.19 9.51
CA ARG A 20 -10.25 -4.38 10.01
C ARG A 20 -10.28 -4.43 11.54
N GLU A 21 -10.89 -5.48 12.08
CA GLU A 21 -10.81 -5.76 13.51
C GLU A 21 -9.43 -6.32 13.87
N LEU A 22 -8.79 -5.69 14.86
CA LEU A 22 -7.51 -6.08 15.42
C LEU A 22 -7.69 -6.64 16.84
N ARG A 23 -6.65 -7.29 17.33
CA ARG A 23 -6.63 -7.86 18.69
C ARG A 23 -6.95 -6.79 19.75
N GLY A 24 -7.74 -7.18 20.74
CA GLY A 24 -8.09 -6.32 21.87
C GLY A 24 -9.34 -5.45 21.68
N GLY A 25 -10.12 -5.67 20.60
CA GLY A 25 -11.31 -4.87 20.29
C GLY A 25 -10.96 -3.49 19.75
N LEU A 26 -9.84 -3.40 19.02
CA LEU A 26 -9.42 -2.20 18.29
C LEU A 26 -9.79 -2.40 16.82
N THR A 27 -10.51 -1.46 16.22
CA THR A 27 -10.80 -1.50 14.78
C THR A 27 -9.98 -0.42 14.07
N TYR A 28 -9.26 -0.85 13.05
CA TYR A 28 -8.60 0.01 12.07
C TYR A 28 -9.57 0.30 10.94
N VAL A 29 -9.71 1.56 10.56
CA VAL A 29 -10.52 1.97 9.39
C VAL A 29 -9.63 2.75 8.43
N TRP A 30 -9.48 2.24 7.22
CA TRP A 30 -8.86 2.95 6.10
C TRP A 30 -9.97 3.57 5.25
N GLU A 31 -9.90 4.89 5.07
CA GLU A 31 -10.81 5.64 4.21
C GLU A 31 -10.00 6.26 3.07
N GLN A 32 -10.20 5.79 1.84
CA GLN A 32 -9.72 6.48 0.64
C GLN A 32 -10.81 7.45 0.20
N GLU A 33 -10.74 8.70 0.67
CA GLU A 33 -11.81 9.69 0.50
C GLU A 33 -11.89 10.21 -0.94
N LYS A 34 -10.75 10.32 -1.64
CA LYS A 34 -10.72 10.92 -2.97
C LYS A 34 -9.52 10.46 -3.78
N PHE A 35 -9.72 10.28 -5.08
CA PHE A 35 -8.65 10.18 -6.08
C PHE A 35 -8.91 11.10 -7.29
N ASN A 36 -7.89 11.83 -7.74
CA ASN A 36 -7.95 12.64 -8.96
C ASN A 36 -7.06 12.04 -10.06
N PRO A 37 -7.62 11.49 -11.15
CA PRO A 37 -6.83 10.84 -12.20
C PRO A 37 -5.98 11.81 -13.03
N ILE A 38 -6.23 13.13 -12.98
CA ILE A 38 -5.43 14.12 -13.75
C ILE A 38 -4.04 14.30 -13.17
N ASN A 39 -3.91 14.30 -11.85
CA ASN A 39 -2.65 14.60 -11.15
C ASN A 39 -2.27 13.53 -10.12
N HIS A 40 -3.04 12.44 -10.04
CA HIS A 40 -2.94 11.37 -9.05
C HIS A 40 -2.97 11.87 -7.60
N HIS A 41 -3.59 13.02 -7.35
CA HIS A 41 -3.83 13.49 -5.99
C HIS A 41 -4.79 12.53 -5.30
N THR A 42 -4.38 12.02 -4.15
CA THR A 42 -5.20 11.13 -3.33
C THR A 42 -5.24 11.63 -1.89
N LEU A 43 -6.39 11.46 -1.26
CA LEU A 43 -6.65 11.84 0.12
C LEU A 43 -7.16 10.62 0.87
N CYS A 44 -6.39 10.18 1.86
CA CYS A 44 -6.72 9.02 2.68
C CYS A 44 -6.71 9.35 4.16
N HIS A 45 -7.50 8.63 4.95
CA HIS A 45 -7.57 8.76 6.39
C HIS A 45 -7.49 7.42 7.09
N ILE A 46 -6.96 7.46 8.31
CA ILE A 46 -7.03 6.35 9.25
C ILE A 46 -7.88 6.77 10.44
N THR A 47 -8.94 6.01 10.72
CA THR A 47 -9.74 6.14 11.95
C THR A 47 -9.52 4.93 12.85
N TRP A 48 -9.45 5.15 14.16
CA TRP A 48 -9.38 4.09 15.16
C TRP A 48 -10.68 4.03 15.95
N LYS A 49 -11.30 2.85 16.05
CA LYS A 49 -12.43 2.61 16.96
C LYS A 49 -11.96 1.72 18.11
N PHE A 50 -12.32 2.07 19.34
CA PHE A 50 -11.88 1.38 20.54
C PHE A 50 -13.02 0.55 21.17
N ARG A 51 -12.63 -0.42 21.99
CA ARG A 51 -13.56 -1.37 22.63
C ARG A 51 -14.63 -0.70 23.52
N ASP A 52 -14.33 0.47 24.07
CA ASP A 52 -15.27 1.26 24.88
C ASP A 52 -16.29 2.05 24.01
N GLY A 53 -16.23 1.91 22.69
CA GLY A 53 -17.07 2.60 21.72
C GLY A 53 -16.57 4.00 21.37
N SER A 54 -15.49 4.48 21.99
CA SER A 54 -14.86 5.74 21.58
C SER A 54 -14.14 5.58 20.24
N GLN A 55 -13.94 6.70 19.55
CA GLN A 55 -13.22 6.72 18.27
C GLN A 55 -12.23 7.88 18.20
N LEU A 56 -11.08 7.63 17.61
CA LEU A 56 -10.16 8.66 17.13
C LEU A 56 -10.40 8.83 15.62
N TYR A 57 -11.35 9.71 15.29
CA TYR A 57 -11.77 9.97 13.93
C TYR A 57 -10.68 10.70 13.13
N ARG A 58 -10.36 10.19 11.93
CA ARG A 58 -9.31 10.69 11.02
C ARG A 58 -8.00 11.03 11.77
N ALA A 59 -7.56 10.10 12.61
CA ALA A 59 -6.36 10.17 13.43
C ALA A 59 -5.10 10.50 12.61
N PHE A 60 -5.04 9.95 11.38
CA PHE A 60 -4.02 10.27 10.40
C PHE A 60 -4.68 10.66 9.08
N THR A 61 -4.02 11.57 8.35
CA THR A 61 -4.43 12.03 7.03
C THR A 61 -3.23 12.00 6.10
N TYR A 62 -3.38 11.33 4.96
CA TYR A 62 -2.43 11.30 3.86
C TYR A 62 -2.99 12.15 2.73
N ASP A 63 -2.38 13.30 2.51
CA ASP A 63 -2.67 14.20 1.40
C ASP A 63 -1.42 14.24 0.50
N TRP A 64 -1.44 13.44 -0.56
CA TRP A 64 -0.25 13.18 -1.35
C TRP A 64 -0.58 12.84 -2.80
N ARG A 65 0.45 12.72 -3.63
CA ARG A 65 0.33 12.14 -4.97
C ARG A 65 0.60 10.63 -4.89
N LEU A 66 -0.31 9.83 -5.42
CA LEU A 66 -0.09 8.41 -5.65
C LEU A 66 0.82 8.22 -6.86
N TRP A 67 2.01 7.67 -6.62
CA TRP A 67 3.00 7.42 -7.66
C TRP A 67 2.94 5.96 -8.12
N THR A 68 3.05 5.76 -9.43
CA THR A 68 3.18 4.42 -9.99
C THR A 68 4.63 3.92 -9.91
N LEU A 69 4.82 2.60 -9.95
CA LEU A 69 6.16 1.98 -9.93
C LEU A 69 7.05 2.46 -11.10
N PRO A 70 6.53 2.58 -12.34
CA PRO A 70 7.31 3.15 -13.44
C PRO A 70 7.75 4.59 -13.18
N GLU A 71 6.84 5.48 -12.74
CA GLU A 71 7.18 6.88 -12.46
C GLU A 71 8.27 7.00 -11.38
N LEU A 72 8.16 6.23 -10.28
CA LEU A 72 9.20 6.20 -9.25
C LEU A 72 10.53 5.70 -9.79
N GLY A 73 10.50 4.64 -10.60
CA GLY A 73 11.70 4.09 -11.23
C GLY A 73 12.40 5.08 -12.17
N GLU A 74 11.65 5.87 -12.92
CA GLU A 74 12.18 6.92 -13.78
C GLU A 74 12.78 8.06 -12.96
N LEU A 75 12.04 8.59 -11.97
CA LEU A 75 12.49 9.68 -11.10
C LEU A 75 13.74 9.33 -10.30
N LEU A 76 13.83 8.11 -9.78
CA LEU A 76 15.00 7.65 -9.04
C LEU A 76 16.23 7.55 -9.95
N ARG A 77 16.08 7.06 -11.19
CA ARG A 77 17.18 7.06 -12.15
C ARG A 77 17.61 8.48 -12.53
N GLU A 78 16.66 9.39 -12.74
CA GLU A 78 16.95 10.81 -13.00
C GLU A 78 17.68 11.48 -11.83
N ALA A 79 17.35 11.08 -10.58
CA ALA A 79 18.04 11.53 -9.38
C ALA A 79 19.47 10.98 -9.22
N GLY A 80 19.93 10.12 -10.14
CA GLY A 80 21.30 9.60 -10.19
C GLY A 80 21.50 8.28 -9.47
N PHE A 81 20.44 7.52 -9.20
CA PHE A 81 20.56 6.11 -8.80
C PHE A 81 20.84 5.25 -10.03
N SER A 82 21.80 4.34 -9.94
CA SER A 82 22.26 3.48 -11.04
C SER A 82 21.33 2.27 -11.23
N GLU A 83 20.67 1.82 -10.17
CA GLU A 83 19.78 0.66 -10.18
C GLU A 83 18.54 0.94 -9.33
N VAL A 84 17.38 0.48 -9.80
CA VAL A 84 16.10 0.55 -9.08
C VAL A 84 15.45 -0.83 -9.13
N LYS A 85 15.12 -1.35 -7.95
CA LYS A 85 14.57 -2.69 -7.74
C LYS A 85 13.21 -2.60 -7.06
N PHE A 86 12.34 -3.54 -7.40
CA PHE A 86 10.99 -3.64 -6.85
C PHE A 86 10.88 -4.92 -6.05
N TYR A 87 10.41 -4.81 -4.82
CA TYR A 87 10.27 -5.92 -3.90
C TYR A 87 8.81 -6.05 -3.48
N PHE A 88 8.31 -7.27 -3.56
CA PHE A 88 6.96 -7.63 -3.12
C PHE A 88 7.03 -8.81 -2.16
N GLU A 89 6.06 -8.87 -1.27
CA GLU A 89 5.94 -9.97 -0.32
C GLU A 89 5.62 -11.26 -1.07
N ARG A 90 6.27 -12.36 -0.69
CA ARG A 90 5.83 -13.68 -1.10
C ARG A 90 4.49 -13.98 -0.44
N VAL A 91 3.66 -14.64 -1.21
CA VAL A 91 2.33 -15.02 -0.80
C VAL A 91 2.18 -16.52 -0.99
N GLU A 92 1.52 -17.17 -0.04
CA GLU A 92 1.27 -18.62 -0.04
C GLU A 92 -0.23 -18.85 0.09
N ALA A 93 -0.74 -19.93 -0.52
CA ALA A 93 -2.13 -20.35 -0.31
C ALA A 93 -2.33 -20.72 1.16
N ASP A 94 -3.50 -20.37 1.71
CA ASP A 94 -3.88 -20.87 3.03
C ASP A 94 -4.07 -22.40 2.95
N GLU A 95 -3.69 -23.14 3.99
CA GLU A 95 -3.80 -24.60 4.01
C GLU A 95 -5.25 -25.07 3.82
N ASP A 96 -6.22 -24.21 4.19
CA ASP A 96 -7.65 -24.49 4.14
C ASP A 96 -8.40 -23.77 2.98
N ASP A 97 -7.76 -22.83 2.27
CA ASP A 97 -8.40 -22.03 1.22
C ASP A 97 -7.41 -21.52 0.15
N ASP A 98 -7.50 -22.08 -1.06
CA ASP A 98 -6.69 -21.69 -2.23
C ASP A 98 -7.13 -20.34 -2.84
N GLU A 99 -8.28 -19.79 -2.43
CA GLU A 99 -8.81 -18.51 -2.95
C GLU A 99 -8.11 -17.30 -2.31
N TYR A 100 -7.62 -17.45 -1.07
CA TYR A 100 -6.95 -16.37 -0.34
C TYR A 100 -5.47 -16.69 -0.13
N LEU A 101 -4.63 -15.73 -0.48
CA LEU A 101 -3.19 -15.83 -0.26
C LEU A 101 -2.80 -15.07 1.01
N THR A 102 -1.90 -15.67 1.80
CA THR A 102 -1.35 -15.06 3.01
C THR A 102 0.09 -14.60 2.76
N GLY A 103 0.42 -13.38 3.19
CA GLY A 103 1.78 -12.85 3.15
C GLY A 103 2.71 -13.57 4.12
N THR A 104 3.90 -13.96 3.65
CA THR A 104 4.88 -14.72 4.44
C THR A 104 5.83 -13.84 5.27
N GLY A 105 5.81 -12.53 5.05
CA GLY A 105 6.78 -11.56 5.55
C GLY A 105 8.12 -11.53 4.79
N GLU A 106 8.31 -12.42 3.79
CA GLU A 106 9.52 -12.45 2.97
C GLU A 106 9.35 -11.61 1.70
N PHE A 107 10.10 -10.52 1.59
CA PHE A 107 10.10 -9.66 0.41
C PHE A 107 11.20 -10.06 -0.57
N VAL A 108 10.83 -10.34 -1.83
CA VAL A 108 11.75 -10.74 -2.89
C VAL A 108 11.64 -9.82 -4.10
N GLU A 109 12.72 -9.75 -4.88
CA GLU A 109 12.79 -8.92 -6.07
C GLU A 109 11.88 -9.47 -7.18
N HIS A 110 11.05 -8.60 -7.77
CA HIS A 110 10.20 -8.91 -8.90
C HIS A 110 10.43 -7.95 -10.06
N THR A 111 10.41 -8.48 -11.28
CA THR A 111 10.35 -7.70 -12.53
C THR A 111 8.97 -7.70 -13.17
N GLU A 112 8.10 -8.61 -12.73
CA GLU A 112 6.71 -8.78 -13.15
C GLU A 112 5.90 -9.31 -11.96
N ILE A 113 4.69 -8.81 -11.80
CA ILE A 113 3.75 -9.19 -10.75
C ILE A 113 2.31 -9.10 -11.29
N GLU A 114 1.45 -10.01 -10.85
CA GLU A 114 0.03 -9.92 -11.12
C GLU A 114 -0.60 -8.80 -10.31
N ASN A 115 -1.48 -8.01 -10.92
CA ASN A 115 -2.13 -6.91 -10.22
C ASN A 115 -3.18 -7.44 -9.23
N GLN A 116 -3.41 -6.71 -8.14
CA GLN A 116 -4.36 -7.06 -7.09
C GLN A 116 -5.26 -5.87 -6.76
N GLU A 117 -6.28 -6.09 -5.94
CA GLU A 117 -7.15 -5.03 -5.40
C GLU A 117 -6.31 -3.99 -4.65
N ALA A 118 -5.49 -4.46 -3.72
CA ALA A 118 -4.48 -3.66 -3.04
C ALA A 118 -3.19 -4.46 -2.89
N TRP A 119 -2.04 -3.79 -3.05
CA TRP A 119 -0.74 -4.36 -2.72
C TRP A 119 0.15 -3.32 -2.05
N LEU A 120 1.10 -3.81 -1.24
CA LEU A 120 2.22 -3.04 -0.73
C LEU A 120 3.51 -3.61 -1.33
N GLY A 121 4.48 -2.73 -1.57
CA GLY A 121 5.79 -3.11 -2.06
C GLY A 121 6.86 -2.14 -1.61
N TYR A 122 8.11 -2.50 -1.89
CA TYR A 122 9.25 -1.63 -1.65
C TYR A 122 9.96 -1.30 -2.96
N VAL A 123 10.30 -0.03 -3.14
CA VAL A 123 11.20 0.43 -4.20
C VAL A 123 12.55 0.72 -3.58
N VAL A 124 13.59 0.02 -4.03
CA VAL A 124 14.96 0.19 -3.52
C VAL A 124 15.85 0.73 -4.63
N ALA A 125 16.44 1.90 -4.38
CA ALA A 125 17.36 2.57 -5.30
C ALA A 125 18.80 2.49 -4.80
N LEU A 126 19.71 2.07 -5.67
CA LEU A 126 21.14 1.88 -5.38
C LEU A 126 21.98 2.86 -6.20
N LYS A 127 23.11 3.29 -5.65
CA LYS A 127 24.08 4.17 -6.32
C LYS A 127 25.24 3.33 -6.82
#